data_AF-A0A7G3ZHF2-F1
#
_entry.id   AF-A0A7G3ZHF2-F1
#
_cell.length_a   1.000
_cell.length_b   1.000
_cell.length_c   1.000
_cell.angle_alpha   90.00
_cell.angle_beta   90.00
_cell.angle_gamma   90.00
#
_symmetry.space_group_name_H-M   'P 1'
#
loop_
_entity.id
_entity.type
_entity.pdbx_description
1 polymer ?
#
loop_
_entity_poly.entity_id
_entity_poly.type
_entity_poly.pdbx_seq_one_letter_code
_entity_poly.pdbx_strand_id
1 'polypeptide(L)'
;MVDLDKLEKDSRRLRRLQKFSNEARDRIINDPLNDRALLSRSSSSSLDDLRNSAKLRSKLLEHLKVVWTQYSPVKDSQVEHGLRKLREVIIGIYGQHNQDEEFMLFTFDVYKLSYEYYHAKKEHHKLGNLVLAFMVSNVPKRLAAEYAEAYAIFISHIERDMGNCLKFVNKWHSEGKLDDSYRRYVRMSMILNNRTESAGKWFELLKEIPNSSLVYKLLRSSSAFLEMRDRCFATVSRCYNQISMSFLLHYWFHDFLDEAELKTRLKTKVNDHGTEIVEFERTRR
;
A
#
# COMPACT_ATOMS: atom_id res chain seq x y z
N MET A 1 -0.36 -0.27 -59.30
CA MET A 1 -0.58 0.49 -58.04
C MET A 1 -1.49 -0.34 -57.16
N VAL A 2 -0.98 -0.82 -56.03
CA VAL A 2 -1.79 -1.55 -55.04
C VAL A 2 -2.59 -0.51 -54.25
N ASP A 3 -3.90 -0.68 -54.23
CA ASP A 3 -4.84 0.24 -53.59
C ASP A 3 -4.78 0.08 -52.06
N LEU A 4 -3.95 0.91 -51.43
CA LEU A 4 -3.62 0.86 -50.00
C LEU A 4 -4.87 1.05 -49.12
N ASP A 5 -5.85 1.84 -49.57
CA ASP A 5 -7.12 2.06 -48.88
C ASP A 5 -8.00 0.80 -48.85
N LYS A 6 -7.90 -0.03 -49.89
CA LYS A 6 -8.62 -1.30 -49.97
C LYS A 6 -8.01 -2.34 -49.02
N LEU A 7 -6.68 -2.41 -48.97
CA LEU A 7 -5.95 -3.26 -48.02
C LEU A 7 -6.22 -2.88 -46.55
N GLU A 8 -6.33 -1.58 -46.24
CA GLU A 8 -6.63 -1.14 -44.89
C GLU A 8 -8.08 -1.49 -44.47
N LYS A 9 -9.04 -1.33 -45.38
CA LYS A 9 -10.43 -1.74 -45.16
C LYS A 9 -10.57 -3.26 -44.97
N ASP A 10 -9.88 -4.05 -45.79
CA ASP A 10 -9.88 -5.51 -45.70
C ASP A 10 -9.19 -6.01 -44.42
N SER A 11 -8.09 -5.38 -44.01
CA SER A 11 -7.42 -5.64 -42.73
C SER A 11 -8.31 -5.31 -41.52
N ARG A 12 -9.03 -4.18 -41.55
CA ARG A 12 -10.02 -3.82 -40.51
C ARG A 12 -11.17 -4.82 -40.44
N ARG A 13 -11.65 -5.31 -41.60
CA ARG A 13 -12.72 -6.31 -41.69
C ARG A 13 -12.25 -7.68 -41.16
N LEU A 14 -11.05 -8.11 -41.52
CA LEU A 14 -10.45 -9.36 -41.03
C LEU A 14 -10.23 -9.33 -39.51
N ARG A 15 -9.74 -8.21 -38.96
CA ARG A 15 -9.63 -8.02 -37.50
C ARG A 15 -10.98 -8.07 -36.79
N ARG A 16 -12.06 -7.58 -37.43
CA ARG A 16 -13.42 -7.72 -36.89
C ARG A 16 -13.88 -9.17 -36.92
N LEU A 17 -13.67 -9.89 -38.01
CA LEU A 17 -14.04 -11.31 -38.12
C LEU A 17 -13.27 -12.19 -37.11
N GLN A 18 -11.98 -11.93 -36.91
CA GLN A 18 -11.17 -12.63 -35.89
C GLN A 18 -11.62 -12.32 -34.45
N LYS A 19 -12.13 -11.11 -34.18
CA LYS A 19 -12.71 -10.76 -32.86
C LYS A 19 -14.00 -11.51 -32.54
N PHE A 20 -14.70 -12.03 -33.55
CA PHE A 20 -15.98 -12.75 -33.41
C PHE A 20 -15.89 -14.21 -33.84
N SER A 21 -14.68 -14.77 -33.99
CA SER A 21 -14.51 -16.17 -34.34
C SER A 21 -14.77 -17.08 -33.14
N ASN A 22 -15.13 -18.34 -33.40
CA ASN A 22 -15.30 -19.35 -32.37
C ASN A 22 -13.99 -19.60 -31.60
N GLU A 23 -12.82 -19.45 -32.22
CA GLU A 23 -11.53 -19.53 -31.54
C GLU A 23 -11.29 -18.39 -30.54
N ALA A 24 -11.77 -17.17 -30.83
CA ALA A 24 -11.74 -16.08 -29.87
C ALA A 24 -12.69 -16.35 -28.70
N ARG A 25 -13.87 -16.93 -28.98
CA ARG A 25 -14.82 -17.38 -27.96
C ARG A 25 -14.23 -18.47 -27.06
N ASP A 26 -13.52 -19.44 -27.63
CA ASP A 26 -12.87 -20.52 -26.87
C ASP A 26 -11.68 -20.01 -26.05
N ARG A 27 -10.95 -19.00 -26.53
CA ARG A 27 -9.93 -18.30 -25.71
C ARG A 27 -10.55 -17.56 -24.55
N ILE A 28 -11.73 -16.94 -24.73
CA ILE A 28 -12.45 -16.24 -23.66
C ILE A 28 -12.99 -17.22 -22.61
N ILE A 29 -13.51 -18.38 -23.04
CA ILE A 29 -14.01 -19.43 -22.13
C ILE A 29 -12.87 -20.02 -21.29
N ASN A 30 -11.67 -20.14 -21.86
CA ASN A 30 -10.52 -20.74 -21.21
C ASN A 30 -9.63 -19.72 -20.46
N ASP A 31 -9.78 -18.41 -20.70
CA ASP A 31 -9.03 -17.34 -20.05
C ASP A 31 -9.95 -16.14 -19.68
N PRO A 32 -10.55 -16.17 -18.48
CA PRO A 32 -11.47 -15.14 -17.99
C PRO A 32 -10.86 -13.74 -17.81
N LEU A 33 -9.54 -13.59 -17.96
CA LEU A 33 -8.81 -12.34 -17.69
C LEU A 33 -8.34 -11.61 -18.96
N ASN A 34 -8.62 -12.15 -20.14
CA ASN A 34 -8.12 -11.59 -21.40
C ASN A 34 -9.04 -10.52 -22.01
N ASP A 35 -10.18 -10.22 -21.39
CA ASP A 35 -11.23 -9.43 -22.04
C ASP A 35 -11.47 -8.07 -21.36
N ARG A 36 -10.59 -7.11 -21.67
CA ARG A 36 -10.70 -5.70 -21.22
C ARG A 36 -11.94 -4.96 -21.76
N ALA A 37 -12.65 -5.48 -22.77
CA ALA A 37 -13.64 -4.70 -23.51
C ALA A 37 -15.07 -5.30 -23.52
N LEU A 38 -15.24 -6.62 -23.35
CA LEU A 38 -16.57 -7.24 -23.34
C LEU A 38 -17.06 -7.64 -21.93
N LEU A 39 -16.19 -7.70 -20.91
CA LEU A 39 -16.61 -8.03 -19.54
C LEU A 39 -17.51 -6.97 -18.88
N SER A 40 -17.58 -5.75 -19.42
CA SER A 40 -18.57 -4.77 -18.98
C SER A 40 -19.99 -5.05 -19.48
N ARG A 41 -20.16 -5.95 -20.46
CA ARG A 41 -21.45 -6.27 -21.10
C ARG A 41 -21.91 -7.73 -20.89
N SER A 42 -21.05 -8.60 -20.39
CA SER A 42 -21.36 -10.03 -20.09
C SER A 42 -21.37 -10.36 -18.59
N SER A 43 -21.38 -9.36 -17.72
CA SER A 43 -20.96 -9.46 -16.32
C SER A 43 -21.88 -10.22 -15.36
N SER A 44 -23.15 -10.49 -15.70
CA SER A 44 -24.08 -11.14 -14.78
C SER A 44 -23.72 -12.61 -14.54
N SER A 45 -23.56 -13.43 -15.59
CA SER A 45 -23.33 -14.87 -15.44
C SER A 45 -22.01 -15.18 -14.71
N SER A 46 -20.91 -14.50 -15.07
CA SER A 46 -19.59 -14.78 -14.48
C SER A 46 -19.46 -14.33 -13.02
N LEU A 47 -20.20 -13.29 -12.60
CA LEU A 47 -20.25 -12.90 -11.18
C LEU A 47 -21.15 -13.84 -10.40
N ASP A 48 -22.30 -14.22 -10.95
CA ASP A 48 -23.23 -15.14 -10.29
C ASP A 48 -22.61 -16.54 -10.10
N ASP A 49 -21.85 -17.03 -11.08
CA ASP A 49 -21.06 -18.26 -10.93
C ASP A 49 -20.06 -18.18 -9.76
N LEU A 50 -19.37 -17.05 -9.62
CA LEU A 50 -18.43 -16.82 -8.53
C LEU A 50 -19.14 -16.64 -7.19
N ARG A 51 -20.35 -16.07 -7.14
CA ARG A 51 -21.15 -15.97 -5.91
C ARG A 51 -21.61 -17.35 -5.45
N ASN A 52 -21.98 -18.21 -6.39
CA ASN A 52 -22.54 -19.53 -6.09
C ASN A 52 -21.49 -20.64 -5.89
N SER A 53 -20.22 -20.43 -6.28
CA SER A 53 -19.18 -21.48 -6.21
C SER A 53 -17.92 -21.08 -5.44
N ALA A 54 -17.72 -21.68 -4.27
CA ALA A 54 -16.48 -21.54 -3.49
C ALA A 54 -15.24 -22.00 -4.27
N LYS A 55 -15.37 -23.11 -5.03
CA LYS A 55 -14.28 -23.65 -5.84
C LYS A 55 -13.79 -22.66 -6.91
N LEU A 56 -14.71 -21.97 -7.58
CA LEU A 56 -14.34 -20.97 -8.60
C LEU A 56 -13.67 -19.75 -7.96
N ARG A 57 -14.14 -19.30 -6.78
CA ARG A 57 -13.50 -18.23 -6.01
C ARG A 57 -12.06 -18.57 -5.65
N SER A 58 -11.82 -19.74 -5.07
CA SER A 58 -10.48 -20.19 -4.70
C SER A 58 -9.57 -20.35 -5.92
N LYS A 59 -10.07 -20.92 -7.03
CA LYS A 59 -9.31 -21.04 -8.28
C LYS A 59 -8.87 -19.68 -8.83
N LEU A 60 -9.75 -18.69 -8.80
CA LEU A 60 -9.42 -17.33 -9.24
C LEU A 60 -8.36 -16.71 -8.33
N LEU A 61 -8.50 -16.83 -7.01
CA LEU A 61 -7.51 -16.30 -6.06
C LEU A 61 -6.13 -16.93 -6.27
N GLU A 62 -6.04 -18.26 -6.41
CA GLU A 62 -4.77 -18.95 -6.66
C GLU A 62 -4.14 -18.52 -7.99
N HIS A 63 -4.96 -18.35 -9.03
CA HIS A 63 -4.47 -17.80 -10.29
C HIS A 63 -3.88 -16.39 -10.12
N LEU A 64 -4.55 -15.51 -9.35
CA LEU A 64 -4.03 -14.16 -9.08
C LEU A 64 -2.72 -14.18 -8.29
N LYS A 65 -2.57 -15.09 -7.31
CA LYS A 65 -1.31 -15.29 -6.57
C LYS A 65 -0.17 -15.69 -7.51
N VAL A 66 -0.42 -16.62 -8.44
CA VAL A 66 0.58 -17.04 -9.44
C VAL A 66 0.94 -15.90 -10.39
N VAL A 67 -0.04 -15.15 -10.88
CA VAL A 67 0.20 -14.01 -11.76
C VAL A 67 1.00 -12.91 -11.05
N TRP A 68 0.69 -12.65 -9.79
CA TRP A 68 1.39 -11.64 -8.98
C TRP A 68 2.85 -12.01 -8.72
N THR A 69 3.14 -13.27 -8.41
CA THR A 69 4.52 -13.73 -8.14
C THR A 69 5.39 -13.74 -9.40
N GLN A 70 4.82 -13.97 -10.58
CA GLN A 70 5.52 -13.96 -11.88
C GLN A 70 5.67 -12.55 -12.49
N TYR A 71 5.72 -11.52 -11.65
CA TYR A 71 5.59 -10.09 -11.94
C TYR A 71 5.94 -9.67 -13.38
N SER A 72 4.92 -9.25 -14.14
CA SER A 72 5.05 -8.64 -15.46
C SER A 72 4.15 -7.40 -15.56
N PRO A 73 4.67 -6.23 -16.02
CA PRO A 73 3.87 -5.01 -16.15
C PRO A 73 2.59 -5.17 -16.98
N VAL A 74 2.57 -6.10 -17.94
CA VAL A 74 1.41 -6.39 -18.79
C VAL A 74 0.28 -7.04 -17.99
N LYS A 75 0.63 -7.87 -16.99
CA LYS A 75 -0.34 -8.63 -16.18
C LYS A 75 -0.87 -7.85 -14.97
N ASP A 76 -0.33 -6.66 -14.72
CA ASP A 76 -0.70 -5.80 -13.59
C ASP A 76 -2.20 -5.48 -13.55
N SER A 77 -2.74 -5.08 -14.69
CA SER A 77 -4.17 -4.76 -14.81
C SER A 77 -5.08 -5.98 -14.63
N GLN A 78 -4.57 -7.18 -14.92
CA GLN A 78 -5.33 -8.42 -14.71
C GLN A 78 -5.43 -8.72 -13.21
N VAL A 79 -4.35 -8.49 -12.46
CA VAL A 79 -4.33 -8.65 -11.01
C VAL A 79 -5.30 -7.67 -10.34
N GLU A 80 -5.23 -6.37 -10.69
CA GLU A 80 -6.14 -5.37 -10.12
C GLU A 80 -7.61 -5.71 -10.39
N HIS A 81 -7.93 -6.09 -11.63
CA HIS A 81 -9.29 -6.41 -12.04
C HIS A 81 -9.81 -7.66 -11.34
N GLY A 82 -9.01 -8.74 -11.30
CA GLY A 82 -9.39 -9.97 -10.61
C GLY A 82 -9.61 -9.76 -9.11
N LEU A 83 -8.73 -8.99 -8.45
CA LEU A 83 -8.91 -8.62 -7.04
C LEU A 83 -10.16 -7.78 -6.81
N ARG A 84 -10.46 -6.82 -7.69
CA ARG A 84 -11.71 -6.05 -7.63
C ARG A 84 -12.92 -6.96 -7.71
N LYS A 85 -12.93 -7.88 -8.68
CA LYS A 85 -14.01 -8.85 -8.88
C LYS A 85 -14.23 -9.74 -7.66
N LEU A 86 -13.15 -10.26 -7.06
CA LEU A 86 -13.25 -11.06 -5.84
C LEU A 86 -13.83 -10.26 -4.67
N ARG A 87 -13.43 -8.99 -4.49
CA ARG A 87 -13.99 -8.13 -3.44
C ARG A 87 -15.47 -7.82 -3.68
N GLU A 88 -15.89 -7.58 -4.92
CA GLU A 88 -17.31 -7.39 -5.28
C GLU A 88 -18.14 -8.64 -4.96
N VAL A 89 -17.61 -9.83 -5.26
CA VAL A 89 -18.26 -11.10 -4.92
C VAL A 89 -18.37 -11.26 -3.40
N ILE A 90 -17.28 -11.02 -2.67
CA ILE A 90 -17.26 -11.07 -1.19
C ILE A 90 -18.35 -10.17 -0.62
N ILE A 91 -18.39 -8.90 -1.01
CA ILE A 91 -19.40 -7.95 -0.51
C ILE A 91 -20.81 -8.42 -0.85
N GLY A 92 -21.02 -8.96 -2.06
CA GLY A 92 -22.32 -9.44 -2.52
C GLY A 92 -22.87 -10.63 -1.72
N ILE A 93 -22.02 -11.49 -1.17
CA ILE A 93 -22.43 -12.68 -0.40
C ILE A 93 -22.13 -12.58 1.10
N TYR A 94 -21.50 -11.49 1.54
CA TYR A 94 -20.99 -11.34 2.91
C TYR A 94 -22.09 -11.54 3.97
N GLY A 95 -23.27 -10.93 3.78
CA GLY A 95 -24.36 -11.01 4.75
C GLY A 95 -24.87 -12.43 5.03
N GLN A 96 -24.69 -13.35 4.08
CA GLN A 96 -25.11 -14.75 4.19
C GLN A 96 -24.00 -15.66 4.74
N HIS A 97 -22.73 -15.27 4.56
CA HIS A 97 -21.57 -16.12 4.82
C HIS A 97 -20.62 -15.58 5.90
N ASN A 98 -20.90 -14.44 6.55
CA ASN A 98 -19.97 -13.83 7.52
C ASN A 98 -19.70 -14.65 8.79
N GLN A 99 -20.49 -15.70 9.05
CA GLN A 99 -20.24 -16.68 10.14
C GLN A 99 -19.49 -17.94 9.66
N ASP A 100 -19.31 -18.11 8.36
CA ASP A 100 -18.57 -19.24 7.78
C ASP A 100 -17.07 -18.97 7.86
N GLU A 101 -16.36 -19.79 8.65
CA GLU A 101 -14.92 -19.64 8.90
C GLU A 101 -14.09 -19.79 7.62
N GLU A 102 -14.46 -20.72 6.72
CA GLU A 102 -13.74 -20.91 5.45
C GLU A 102 -13.91 -19.68 4.55
N PHE A 103 -15.13 -19.13 4.49
CA PHE A 103 -15.38 -17.90 3.76
C PHE A 103 -14.63 -16.70 4.35
N MET A 104 -14.51 -16.61 5.67
CA MET A 104 -13.75 -15.54 6.33
C MET A 104 -12.24 -15.67 6.11
N LEU A 105 -11.69 -16.89 6.08
CA LEU A 105 -10.30 -17.13 5.70
C LEU A 105 -10.04 -16.76 4.23
N PHE A 106 -10.93 -17.16 3.32
CA PHE A 106 -10.87 -16.76 1.92
C PHE A 106 -10.92 -15.22 1.78
N THR A 107 -11.84 -14.58 2.48
CA THR A 107 -11.97 -13.12 2.49
C THR A 107 -10.68 -12.46 2.97
N PHE A 108 -10.11 -12.95 4.07
CA PHE A 108 -8.82 -12.48 4.57
C PHE A 108 -7.72 -12.60 3.52
N ASP A 109 -7.58 -13.74 2.85
CA ASP A 109 -6.55 -13.95 1.82
C ASP A 109 -6.71 -13.00 0.63
N VAL A 110 -7.94 -12.74 0.18
CA VAL A 110 -8.21 -11.77 -0.91
C VAL A 110 -7.78 -10.37 -0.51
N TYR A 111 -8.11 -9.96 0.71
CA TYR A 111 -7.76 -8.63 1.21
C TYR A 111 -6.27 -8.49 1.57
N LYS A 112 -5.62 -9.56 2.01
CA LYS A 112 -4.17 -9.63 2.17
C LYS A 112 -3.45 -9.43 0.84
N LEU A 113 -3.84 -10.16 -0.20
CA LEU A 113 -3.25 -9.98 -1.54
C LEU A 113 -3.55 -8.58 -2.10
N SER A 114 -4.75 -8.05 -1.83
CA SER A 114 -5.10 -6.66 -2.17
C SER A 114 -4.22 -5.63 -1.45
N TYR A 115 -3.89 -5.88 -0.18
CA TYR A 115 -2.98 -5.03 0.58
C TYR A 115 -1.59 -5.02 -0.06
N GLU A 116 -1.03 -6.20 -0.32
CA GLU A 116 0.30 -6.35 -0.92
C GLU A 116 0.37 -5.66 -2.29
N TYR A 117 -0.66 -5.84 -3.11
CA TYR A 117 -0.78 -5.20 -4.42
C TYR A 117 -0.79 -3.66 -4.32
N TYR A 118 -1.69 -3.07 -3.53
CA TYR A 118 -1.80 -1.61 -3.46
C TYR A 118 -0.65 -0.96 -2.70
N HIS A 119 -0.05 -1.65 -1.73
CA HIS A 119 1.17 -1.19 -1.04
C HIS A 119 2.35 -1.12 -2.00
N ALA A 120 2.58 -2.17 -2.79
CA ALA A 120 3.65 -2.20 -3.80
C ALA A 120 3.48 -1.09 -4.85
N LYS A 121 2.24 -0.76 -5.22
CA LYS A 121 1.91 0.32 -6.14
C LYS A 121 1.92 1.72 -5.51
N LYS A 122 2.12 1.82 -4.20
CA LYS A 122 2.01 3.07 -3.43
C LYS A 122 0.63 3.74 -3.59
N GLU A 123 -0.41 2.96 -3.90
CA GLU A 123 -1.80 3.42 -4.01
C GLU A 123 -2.46 3.52 -2.62
N HIS A 124 -1.88 4.35 -1.75
CA HIS A 124 -2.26 4.43 -0.34
C HIS A 124 -3.74 4.73 -0.11
N HIS A 125 -4.37 5.52 -0.99
CA HIS A 125 -5.80 5.84 -0.86
C HIS A 125 -6.69 4.59 -0.99
N LYS A 126 -6.44 3.72 -1.98
CA LYS A 126 -7.17 2.45 -2.11
C LYS A 126 -6.77 1.48 -0.99
N LEU A 127 -5.49 1.45 -0.61
CA LEU A 127 -5.01 0.61 0.48
C LEU A 127 -5.78 0.89 1.78
N GLY A 128 -5.92 2.15 2.17
CA GLY A 128 -6.61 2.53 3.39
C GLY A 128 -8.13 2.42 3.33
N ASN A 129 -8.75 3.07 2.34
CA ASN A 129 -10.21 3.23 2.33
C ASN A 129 -10.97 1.99 1.87
N LEU A 130 -10.34 1.15 1.05
CA LEU A 130 -10.97 -0.05 0.53
C LEU A 130 -10.45 -1.30 1.27
N VAL A 131 -9.14 -1.45 1.42
CA VAL A 131 -8.59 -2.70 1.96
C VAL A 131 -8.57 -2.70 3.49
N LEU A 132 -7.87 -1.75 4.10
CA LEU A 132 -7.70 -1.70 5.56
C LEU A 132 -9.03 -1.45 6.27
N ALA A 133 -9.83 -0.48 5.80
CA ALA A 133 -11.14 -0.19 6.37
C ALA A 133 -12.08 -1.41 6.36
N PHE A 134 -12.07 -2.21 5.29
CA PHE A 134 -12.87 -3.42 5.23
C PHE A 134 -12.35 -4.48 6.21
N MET A 135 -11.04 -4.72 6.25
CA MET A 135 -10.45 -5.73 7.13
C MET A 135 -10.75 -5.44 8.61
N VAL A 136 -10.58 -4.20 9.06
CA VAL A 136 -10.86 -3.86 10.46
C VAL A 136 -12.34 -3.91 10.83
N SER A 137 -13.24 -3.74 9.86
CA SER A 137 -14.67 -3.68 10.11
C SER A 137 -15.35 -5.05 10.02
N ASN A 138 -14.83 -5.93 9.17
CA ASN A 138 -15.54 -7.14 8.74
C ASN A 138 -14.77 -8.44 8.97
N VAL A 139 -13.45 -8.40 9.18
CA VAL A 139 -12.64 -9.60 9.38
C VAL A 139 -12.43 -9.84 10.89
N PRO A 140 -12.45 -11.10 11.38
CA PRO A 140 -12.25 -11.40 12.79
C PRO A 140 -10.95 -10.78 13.32
N LYS A 141 -11.00 -10.20 14.53
CA LYS A 141 -9.85 -9.51 15.16
C LYS A 141 -8.58 -10.36 15.17
N ARG A 142 -8.69 -11.68 15.39
CA ARG A 142 -7.56 -12.62 15.39
C ARG A 142 -6.76 -12.65 14.08
N LEU A 143 -7.40 -12.34 12.95
CA LEU A 143 -6.75 -12.27 11.64
C LEU A 143 -6.36 -10.83 11.27
N ALA A 144 -7.17 -9.86 11.70
CA ALA A 144 -7.03 -8.46 11.29
C ALA A 144 -6.13 -7.60 12.20
N ALA A 145 -5.54 -8.15 13.27
CA ALA A 145 -4.81 -7.38 14.28
C ALA A 145 -3.69 -6.49 13.70
N GLU A 146 -2.77 -7.05 12.90
CA GLU A 146 -1.68 -6.27 12.29
C GLU A 146 -2.20 -5.22 11.28
N TYR A 147 -3.32 -5.51 10.62
CA TYR A 147 -3.98 -4.59 9.70
C TYR A 147 -4.70 -3.45 10.42
N ALA A 148 -5.19 -3.68 11.64
CA ALA A 148 -5.76 -2.64 12.48
C ALA A 148 -4.70 -1.63 12.91
N GLU A 149 -3.50 -2.08 13.26
CA GLU A 149 -2.36 -1.20 13.52
C GLU A 149 -1.99 -0.37 12.28
N ALA A 150 -1.88 -1.02 11.13
CA ALA A 150 -1.63 -0.33 9.86
C ALA A 150 -2.74 0.67 9.50
N TYR A 151 -4.00 0.38 9.83
CA TYR A 151 -5.12 1.28 9.61
C TYR A 151 -5.08 2.51 10.51
N ALA A 152 -4.74 2.36 11.80
CA ALA A 152 -4.54 3.51 12.69
C ALA A 152 -3.42 4.44 12.18
N ILE A 153 -2.35 3.85 11.65
CA ILE A 153 -1.27 4.60 11.01
C ILE A 153 -1.74 5.27 9.73
N PHE A 154 -2.49 4.58 8.88
CA PHE A 154 -3.08 5.16 7.66
C PHE A 154 -3.90 6.41 7.99
N ILE A 155 -4.86 6.32 8.92
CA ILE A 155 -5.72 7.44 9.29
C ILE A 155 -4.87 8.62 9.80
N SER A 156 -3.93 8.36 10.71
CA SER A 156 -3.17 9.43 11.37
C SER A 156 -2.02 10.02 10.54
N HIS A 157 -1.35 9.25 9.69
CA HIS A 157 -0.16 9.68 8.96
C HIS A 157 -0.45 10.02 7.50
N ILE A 158 -1.42 9.34 6.88
CA ILE A 158 -1.77 9.53 5.48
C ILE A 158 -2.99 10.44 5.35
N GLU A 159 -4.08 10.18 6.09
CA GLU A 159 -5.27 11.05 6.07
C GLU A 159 -5.16 12.28 6.99
N ARG A 160 -4.17 12.28 7.90
CA ARG A 160 -3.93 13.37 8.87
C ARG A 160 -5.11 13.61 9.82
N ASP A 161 -5.89 12.57 10.10
CA ASP A 161 -7.04 12.66 10.98
C ASP A 161 -6.76 12.02 12.34
N MET A 162 -6.14 12.79 13.23
CA MET A 162 -5.84 12.30 14.58
C MET A 162 -7.11 11.99 15.38
N GLY A 163 -8.20 12.73 15.15
CA GLY A 163 -9.46 12.53 15.86
C GLY A 163 -10.08 11.16 15.54
N ASN A 164 -10.15 10.81 14.27
CA ASN A 164 -10.65 9.50 13.85
C ASN A 164 -9.69 8.37 14.19
N CYS A 165 -8.37 8.61 14.17
CA CYS A 165 -7.40 7.63 14.66
C CYS A 165 -7.65 7.29 16.14
N LEU A 166 -7.78 8.30 17.01
CA LEU A 166 -8.04 8.07 18.44
C LEU A 166 -9.37 7.38 18.69
N LYS A 167 -10.44 7.77 17.97
CA LYS A 167 -11.74 7.08 18.03
C LYS A 167 -11.61 5.61 17.62
N PHE A 168 -10.90 5.34 16.54
CA PHE A 168 -10.65 3.98 16.07
C PHE A 168 -9.88 3.15 17.09
N VAL A 169 -8.76 3.67 17.61
CA VAL A 169 -7.93 2.97 18.60
C VAL A 169 -8.72 2.67 19.87
N ASN A 170 -9.49 3.65 20.39
CA ASN A 170 -10.34 3.46 21.57
C ASN A 170 -11.42 2.39 21.33
N LYS A 171 -12.05 2.37 20.15
CA LYS A 171 -13.05 1.37 19.78
C LYS A 171 -12.42 -0.03 19.63
N TRP A 172 -11.23 -0.11 19.04
CA TRP A 172 -10.55 -1.39 18.81
C TRP A 172 -10.11 -2.05 20.12
N HIS A 173 -9.71 -1.25 21.11
CA HIS A 173 -9.21 -1.64 22.44
C HIS A 173 -10.19 -1.43 23.59
N SER A 174 -11.51 -1.37 23.33
CA SER A 174 -12.53 -0.97 24.31
C SER A 174 -12.58 -1.77 25.63
N GLU A 175 -11.80 -2.85 25.75
CA GLU A 175 -11.80 -3.78 26.89
C GLU A 175 -10.45 -3.85 27.63
N GLY A 176 -9.46 -3.01 27.32
CA GLY A 176 -8.13 -3.12 27.94
C GLY A 176 -7.26 -1.85 27.93
N LYS A 177 -6.13 -1.91 28.63
CA LYS A 177 -5.08 -0.89 28.52
C LYS A 177 -4.53 -0.92 27.09
N LEU A 178 -4.32 0.27 26.52
CA LEU A 178 -3.55 0.43 25.29
C LEU A 178 -2.21 -0.30 25.40
N ASP A 179 -1.98 -1.21 24.46
CA ASP A 179 -0.69 -1.87 24.26
C ASP A 179 0.40 -0.84 23.94
N ASP A 180 1.64 -1.18 24.27
CA ASP A 180 2.81 -0.34 24.06
C ASP A 180 3.00 0.02 22.59
N SER A 181 2.66 -0.90 21.67
CA SER A 181 2.68 -0.65 20.22
C SER A 181 1.76 0.51 19.83
N TYR A 182 0.50 0.49 20.28
CA TYR A 182 -0.44 1.57 19.99
C TYR A 182 -0.07 2.89 20.67
N ARG A 183 0.49 2.85 21.89
CA ARG A 183 1.02 4.06 22.55
C ARG A 183 2.13 4.70 21.72
N ARG A 184 3.04 3.88 21.19
CA ARG A 184 4.10 4.32 20.28
C ARG A 184 3.52 4.94 19.02
N TYR A 185 2.57 4.28 18.37
CA TYR A 185 1.93 4.79 17.16
C TYR A 185 1.22 6.12 17.39
N VAL A 186 0.44 6.25 18.47
CA VAL A 186 -0.22 7.51 18.85
C VAL A 186 0.80 8.61 19.11
N ARG A 187 1.90 8.31 19.82
CA ARG A 187 2.98 9.28 20.06
C ARG A 187 3.61 9.74 18.74
N MET A 188 3.93 8.82 17.84
CA MET A 188 4.43 9.16 16.50
C MET A 188 3.45 10.06 15.73
N SER A 189 2.15 9.75 15.78
CA SER A 189 1.11 10.57 15.16
C SER A 189 1.05 11.98 15.76
N MET A 190 1.20 12.12 17.09
CA MET A 190 1.23 13.42 17.76
C MET A 190 2.49 14.23 17.41
N ILE A 191 3.63 13.59 17.20
CA ILE A 191 4.85 14.27 16.72
C ILE A 191 4.64 14.80 15.30
N LEU A 192 4.08 13.97 14.41
CA LEU A 192 3.81 14.34 13.02
C LEU A 192 2.78 15.48 12.92
N ASN A 193 1.60 15.29 13.51
CA ASN A 193 0.45 16.16 13.32
C ASN A 193 0.47 17.40 14.22
N ASN A 194 0.93 17.26 15.46
CA ASN A 194 0.84 18.31 16.48
C ASN A 194 2.20 18.86 16.92
N ARG A 195 3.32 18.33 16.41
CA ARG A 195 4.69 18.77 16.73
C ARG A 195 4.99 18.79 18.23
N THR A 196 4.48 17.78 18.93
CA THR A 196 4.64 17.65 20.39
C THR A 196 6.09 17.40 20.81
N GLU A 197 6.91 16.79 19.94
CA GLU A 197 8.33 16.53 20.18
C GLU A 197 9.17 16.73 18.91
N SER A 198 10.49 16.51 19.01
CA SER A 198 11.41 16.65 17.89
C SER A 198 11.17 15.60 16.80
N ALA A 199 11.51 15.95 15.55
CA ALA A 199 11.43 14.99 14.44
C ALA A 199 12.41 13.82 14.60
N GLY A 200 13.54 14.01 15.28
CA GLY A 200 14.46 12.92 15.62
C GLY A 200 13.80 11.85 16.48
N LYS A 201 12.99 12.26 17.47
CA LYS A 201 12.24 11.31 18.32
C LYS A 201 11.28 10.43 17.51
N TRP A 202 10.73 10.95 16.41
CA TRP A 202 9.89 10.14 15.53
C TRP A 202 10.67 9.02 14.84
N PHE A 203 11.92 9.29 14.42
CA PHE A 203 12.82 8.26 13.86
C PHE A 203 13.27 7.27 14.93
N GLU A 204 13.51 7.71 16.16
CA GLU A 204 13.79 6.82 17.30
C GLU A 204 12.66 5.80 17.48
N LEU A 205 11.41 6.28 17.55
CA LEU A 205 10.23 5.43 17.69
C LEU A 205 10.06 4.50 16.48
N LEU A 206 10.36 4.97 15.27
CA LEU A 206 10.31 4.12 14.07
C LEU A 206 11.35 2.98 14.14
N LYS A 207 12.54 3.21 14.71
CA LYS A 207 13.60 2.20 14.87
C LYS A 207 13.19 1.05 15.77
N GLU A 208 12.30 1.29 16.72
CA GLU A 208 11.78 0.27 17.63
C GLU A 208 10.72 -0.65 16.98
N ILE A 209 10.20 -0.29 15.81
CA ILE A 209 9.17 -1.07 15.12
C ILE A 209 9.84 -2.13 14.23
N PRO A 210 9.44 -3.41 14.30
CA PRO A 210 10.03 -4.44 13.45
C PRO A 210 9.93 -4.12 11.95
N ASN A 211 11.05 -4.19 11.24
CA ASN A 211 11.13 -3.87 9.81
C ASN A 211 10.20 -4.73 8.92
N SER A 212 9.84 -5.94 9.39
CA SER A 212 8.93 -6.85 8.72
C SER A 212 7.45 -6.45 8.83
N SER A 213 7.09 -5.63 9.81
CA SER A 213 5.71 -5.26 10.12
C SER A 213 5.05 -4.42 9.03
N LEU A 214 3.72 -4.53 8.91
CA LEU A 214 2.94 -3.72 7.98
C LEU A 214 3.06 -2.22 8.29
N VAL A 215 3.06 -1.84 9.57
CA VAL A 215 3.21 -0.46 10.02
C VAL A 215 4.53 0.14 9.54
N TYR A 216 5.65 -0.55 9.78
CA TYR A 216 6.96 -0.07 9.35
C TYR A 216 7.01 0.15 7.83
N LYS A 217 6.53 -0.84 7.06
CA LYS A 217 6.49 -0.77 5.60
C LYS A 217 5.63 0.39 5.10
N LEU A 218 4.46 0.62 5.71
CA LEU A 218 3.56 1.71 5.36
C LEU A 218 4.18 3.07 5.68
N LEU A 219 4.76 3.24 6.87
CA LEU A 219 5.42 4.48 7.28
C LEU A 219 6.57 4.81 6.32
N ARG A 220 7.46 3.85 6.05
CA ARG A 220 8.62 4.03 5.15
C ARG A 220 8.23 4.39 3.72
N SER A 221 7.10 3.87 3.22
CA SER A 221 6.62 4.17 1.86
C SER A 221 5.78 5.45 1.78
N SER A 222 5.33 6.00 2.91
CA SER A 222 4.43 7.15 2.97
C SER A 222 5.14 8.50 2.81
N SER A 223 4.36 9.54 2.50
CA SER A 223 4.81 10.93 2.53
C SER A 223 5.18 11.41 3.93
N ALA A 224 4.66 10.78 4.99
CA ALA A 224 4.99 11.14 6.37
C ALA A 224 6.48 10.92 6.68
N PHE A 225 7.10 9.86 6.15
CA PHE A 225 8.54 9.64 6.31
C PHE A 225 9.35 10.79 5.67
N LEU A 226 9.02 11.17 4.44
CA LEU A 226 9.69 12.26 3.73
C LEU A 226 9.51 13.59 4.46
N GLU A 227 8.30 13.86 4.96
CA GLU A 227 8.03 15.07 5.73
C GLU A 227 8.80 15.10 7.04
N MET A 228 8.87 13.99 7.78
CA MET A 228 9.62 13.94 9.04
C MET A 228 11.13 14.07 8.80
N ARG A 229 11.62 13.53 7.68
CA ARG A 229 13.00 13.71 7.23
C ARG A 229 13.31 15.19 6.99
N ASP A 230 12.49 15.86 6.20
CA ASP A 230 12.66 17.29 5.90
C ASP A 230 12.45 18.16 7.17
N ARG A 231 11.49 17.75 8.01
CA ARG A 231 11.30 18.07 9.45
C ARG A 231 12.62 18.20 10.20
N CYS A 232 13.33 17.08 10.21
CA CYS A 232 14.57 16.88 10.93
C CYS A 232 15.68 17.77 10.35
N PHE A 233 15.87 17.77 9.03
CA PHE A 233 16.86 18.64 8.37
C PHE A 233 16.65 20.12 8.70
N ALA A 234 15.42 20.61 8.62
CA ALA A 234 15.10 22.00 8.92
C ALA A 234 15.34 22.36 10.40
N THR A 235 15.23 21.39 11.30
CA THR A 235 15.51 21.59 12.73
C THR A 235 17.02 21.63 12.95
N VAL A 236 17.75 20.64 12.43
CA VAL A 236 19.20 20.56 12.57
C VAL A 236 19.90 21.78 11.97
N SER A 237 19.50 22.21 10.77
CA SER A 237 20.12 23.36 10.10
C SER A 237 19.94 24.69 10.84
N ARG A 238 18.90 24.81 11.68
CA ARG A 238 18.69 25.98 12.56
C ARG A 238 19.50 25.90 13.84
N CYS A 239 19.74 24.69 14.35
CA CYS A 239 20.43 24.47 15.61
C CYS A 239 21.96 24.41 15.45
N TYR A 240 22.45 23.97 14.29
CA TYR A 240 23.87 23.73 14.05
C TYR A 240 24.34 24.47 12.80
N ASN A 241 25.52 25.10 12.90
CA ASN A 241 26.23 25.59 11.70
C ASN A 241 27.00 24.45 11.02
N GLN A 242 27.51 23.53 11.82
CA GLN A 242 28.28 22.35 11.41
C GLN A 242 27.97 21.22 12.38
N ILE A 243 27.87 19.98 11.89
CA ILE A 243 27.63 18.79 12.69
C ILE A 243 28.38 17.61 12.07
N SER A 244 28.86 16.66 12.88
CA SER A 244 29.47 15.45 12.31
C SER A 244 28.42 14.61 11.58
N MET A 245 28.83 14.04 10.45
CA MET A 245 27.99 13.16 9.63
C MET A 245 27.48 11.98 10.45
N SER A 246 28.38 11.34 11.20
CA SER A 246 28.05 10.20 12.05
C SER A 246 27.00 10.57 13.11
N PHE A 247 27.15 11.71 13.79
CA PHE A 247 26.17 12.13 14.79
C PHE A 247 24.81 12.45 14.16
N LEU A 248 24.79 13.10 13.00
CA LEU A 248 23.55 13.36 12.26
C LEU A 248 22.82 12.04 11.91
N LEU A 249 23.54 11.06 11.36
CA LEU A 249 22.96 9.77 10.99
C LEU A 249 22.44 8.97 12.18
N HIS A 250 23.28 8.80 13.22
CA HIS A 250 22.98 7.89 14.32
C HIS A 250 22.01 8.50 15.34
N TYR A 251 22.13 9.82 15.60
CA TYR A 251 21.36 10.47 16.65
C TYR A 251 20.07 11.14 16.16
N TRP A 252 20.11 11.79 14.99
CA TRP A 252 18.93 12.52 14.48
C TRP A 252 18.07 11.66 13.56
N PHE A 253 18.71 10.84 12.73
CA PHE A 253 18.01 9.97 11.78
C PHE A 253 17.97 8.52 12.22
N HIS A 254 18.62 8.13 13.31
CA HIS A 254 18.61 6.76 13.82
C HIS A 254 18.89 5.71 12.73
N ASP A 255 19.86 6.00 11.85
CA ASP A 255 20.32 5.16 10.75
C ASP A 255 19.28 4.91 9.64
N PHE A 256 18.22 5.72 9.58
CA PHE A 256 17.21 5.64 8.50
C PHE A 256 17.64 6.26 7.18
N LEU A 257 18.71 7.06 7.20
CA LEU A 257 19.36 7.62 6.02
C LEU A 257 20.76 7.01 5.92
N ASP A 258 21.32 7.02 4.71
CA ASP A 258 22.72 6.71 4.49
C ASP A 258 23.54 7.98 4.18
N GLU A 259 24.86 7.84 4.18
CA GLU A 259 25.76 8.95 3.86
C GLU A 259 25.56 9.48 2.43
N ALA A 260 25.20 8.61 1.49
CA ALA A 260 24.99 9.01 0.10
C ALA A 260 23.79 9.95 -0.02
N GLU A 261 22.67 9.63 0.63
CA GLU A 261 21.47 10.47 0.68
C GLU A 261 21.79 11.82 1.33
N LEU A 262 22.61 11.86 2.39
CA LEU A 262 23.04 13.13 2.99
C LEU A 262 23.93 13.96 2.05
N LYS A 263 24.92 13.33 1.41
CA LYS A 263 25.86 13.98 0.49
C LYS A 263 25.16 14.56 -0.75
N THR A 264 24.04 13.97 -1.19
CA THR A 264 23.24 14.56 -2.29
C THR A 264 22.46 15.82 -1.90
N ARG A 265 22.18 16.02 -0.61
CA ARG A 265 21.31 17.11 -0.14
C ARG A 265 22.07 18.23 0.57
N LEU A 266 23.23 17.93 1.15
CA LEU A 266 23.94 18.83 2.06
C LEU A 266 25.41 18.94 1.68
N LYS A 267 25.98 20.12 1.92
CA LYS A 267 27.40 20.36 1.73
C LYS A 267 28.19 19.62 2.82
N THR A 268 29.20 18.88 2.41
CA THR A 268 30.05 18.08 3.29
C THR A 268 31.51 18.45 3.11
N LYS A 269 32.30 18.33 4.19
CA LYS A 269 33.76 18.49 4.18
C LYS A 269 34.40 17.51 5.16
N VAL A 270 35.67 17.21 4.96
CA VAL A 270 36.48 16.47 5.93
C VAL A 270 37.27 17.50 6.73
N ASN A 271 37.26 17.40 8.06
CA ASN A 271 38.08 18.25 8.93
C ASN A 271 39.52 17.71 9.04
N ASP A 272 40.40 18.47 9.71
CA ASP A 272 41.82 18.12 9.88
C ASP A 272 42.05 16.82 10.68
N HIS A 273 41.01 16.33 11.35
CA HIS A 273 41.01 15.05 12.09
C HIS A 273 40.41 13.89 11.29
N GLY A 274 40.15 14.07 9.99
CA GLY A 274 39.55 13.03 9.13
C GLY A 274 38.06 12.78 9.37
N THR A 275 37.37 13.63 10.15
CA THR A 275 35.93 13.50 10.40
C THR A 275 35.14 14.19 9.31
N GLU A 276 34.15 13.48 8.74
CA GLU A 276 33.18 14.09 7.83
C GLU A 276 32.20 14.98 8.60
N ILE A 277 32.11 16.24 8.18
CA ILE A 277 31.27 17.30 8.72
C ILE A 277 30.27 17.73 7.66
N VAL A 278 29.03 17.88 8.09
CA VAL A 278 27.95 18.51 7.32
C VAL A 278 27.91 20.00 7.66
N GLU A 279 27.95 20.86 6.66
CA GLU A 279 27.82 22.31 6.81
C GLU A 279 26.41 22.78 6.47
N PHE A 280 25.84 23.64 7.30
CA PHE A 280 24.55 24.28 7.04
C PHE A 280 24.75 25.76 6.75
N GLU A 281 24.20 26.23 5.63
CA GLU A 281 24.18 27.65 5.32
C GLU A 281 23.19 28.37 6.24
N ARG A 282 23.68 29.36 6.99
CA ARG A 282 22.80 30.24 7.76
C ARG A 282 21.97 31.06 6.80
N THR A 283 20.66 30.83 6.79
CA THR A 283 19.73 31.80 6.23
C THR A 283 19.80 33.05 7.12
N ARG A 284 20.46 34.12 6.64
CA ARG A 284 20.45 35.42 7.32
C ARG A 284 18.98 35.84 7.48
N ARG A 285 18.53 35.98 8.72
CA ARG A 285 17.25 36.62 9.04
C ARG A 285 17.40 38.12 9.00
#